data_AF-A0A5N1JSI0-F1
#
_entry.id   AF-A0A5N1JSI0-F1
#
_cell.length_a   1.000
_cell.length_b   1.000
_cell.length_c   1.000
_cell.angle_alpha   90.00
_cell.angle_beta   90.00
_cell.angle_gamma   90.00
#
_symmetry.space_group_name_H-M   'P 1'
#
loop_
_entity.id
_entity.type
_entity.pdbx_description
1 polymer ?
#
loop_
_entity_poly.entity_id
_entity_poly.type
_entity_poly.pdbx_seq_one_letter_code
_entity_poly.pdbx_strand_id
1 'polypeptide(L)' 'MAGEFWLDDRQWAVIAPLLPTNQPGAHRTDDRRVISGII' A
#
# COMPACT_ATOMS: atom_id res chain seq x y z
N MET A 1 18.03 -2.92 -8.39
CA MET A 1 17.27 -4.00 -7.73
C MET A 1 16.68 -3.39 -6.48
N ALA A 2 15.39 -3.04 -6.50
CA ALA A 2 14.72 -2.60 -5.28
C ALA A 2 14.64 -3.83 -4.37
N GLY A 3 15.26 -3.79 -3.19
CA GLY A 3 15.06 -4.85 -2.21
C GLY A 3 13.60 -4.79 -1.78
N GLU A 4 12.81 -5.81 -2.11
CA GLU A 4 11.40 -5.83 -1.74
C GLU A 4 11.29 -5.75 -0.22
N PHE A 5 10.55 -4.76 0.27
CA PHE A 5 10.32 -4.56 1.70
C PHE A 5 8.84 -4.81 1.97
N TRP A 6 8.52 -5.98 2.52
CA TRP A 6 7.15 -6.32 2.86
C TRP A 6 6.72 -5.60 4.14
N LEU A 7 5.72 -4.73 4.02
CA LEU A 7 5.09 -4.12 5.21
C LEU A 7 4.43 -5.21 6.04
N ASP A 8 4.77 -5.29 7.33
CA ASP A 8 4.02 -6.11 8.28
C ASP A 8 2.65 -5.49 8.61
N ASP A 9 1.80 -6.22 9.33
CA ASP A 9 0.44 -5.77 9.64
C ASP A 9 0.41 -4.51 10.51
N ARG A 10 1.39 -4.33 11.40
CA ARG A 10 1.47 -3.17 12.30
C ARG A 10 1.90 -1.93 11.52
N GLN A 11 2.89 -2.07 10.65
CA GLN A 11 3.34 -1.01 9.75
C GLN A 11 2.21 -0.61 8.80
N TRP A 12 1.50 -1.60 8.24
CA TRP A 12 0.35 -1.36 7.39
C TRP A 12 -0.78 -0.64 8.12
N ALA A 13 -1.07 -1.01 9.37
CA ALA A 13 -2.11 -0.35 10.17
C ALA A 13 -1.85 1.14 10.42
N VAL A 14 -0.58 1.58 10.42
CA VAL A 14 -0.22 3.00 10.52
C VAL A 14 -0.39 3.73 9.19
N ILE A 15 -0.09 3.07 8.06
CA ILE A 15 -0.11 3.67 6.72
C ILE A 15 -1.51 3.70 6.13
N ALA A 16 -2.28 2.61 6.25
CA ALA A 16 -3.59 2.45 5.60
C ALA A 16 -4.57 3.61 5.84
N PRO A 17 -4.69 4.18 7.07
CA PRO A 17 -5.58 5.32 7.32
C PRO A 17 -5.13 6.63 6.65
N LEU A 18 -3.85 6.73 6.26
CA LEU A 18 -3.28 7.91 5.61
C LEU A 18 -3.48 7.90 4.10
N LEU A 19 -3.95 6.77 3.55
CA LEU A 19 -4.20 6.67 2.13
C LEU A 19 -5.39 7.55 1.74
N PRO A 20 -5.30 8.27 0.60
CA PRO A 20 -6.40 9.12 0.16
C PRO A 20 -7.63 8.25 -0.14
N THR A 21 -8.76 8.60 0.45
CA THR A 21 -10.05 7.94 0.24
C THR A 21 -10.89 8.69 -0.79
N ASN A 22 -11.87 8.03 -1.43
CA ASN A 22 -12.80 8.64 -2.40
C ASN A 22 -12.14 9.28 -3.63
N GLN A 23 -11.04 8.71 -4.10
CA GLN A 23 -10.38 9.18 -5.32
C GLN A 23 -11.21 8.84 -6.57
N PRO A 24 -11.37 9.75 -7.54
CA PRO A 24 -11.98 9.44 -8.81
C PRO A 24 -11.10 8.45 -9.60
N GLY A 25 -11.72 7.51 -10.31
CA GLY A 25 -11.02 6.54 -11.17
C GLY A 25 -11.14 5.10 -10.70
N ALA A 26 -10.25 4.23 -11.21
CA ALA A 26 -10.25 2.81 -10.88
C ALA A 26 -9.93 2.57 -9.40
N HIS A 27 -10.58 1.57 -8.82
CA HIS A 27 -10.37 1.19 -7.44
C HIS A 27 -8.93 0.66 -7.25
N ARG A 28 -8.26 1.12 -6.18
CA ARG A 28 -6.96 0.60 -5.75
C ARG A 28 -7.19 -0.63 -4.89
N THR A 29 -6.80 -1.80 -5.38
CA THR A 29 -7.10 -3.08 -4.72
C THR A 29 -5.98 -3.54 -3.78
N ASP A 30 -4.71 -3.25 -4.10
CA ASP A 30 -3.56 -3.87 -3.42
C ASP A 30 -2.47 -2.86 -3.03
N ASP A 31 -2.86 -1.74 -2.43
CA ASP A 31 -1.92 -0.66 -2.05
C ASP A 31 -0.74 -1.15 -1.19
N ARG A 32 -0.95 -2.14 -0.31
CA ARG A 32 0.13 -2.73 0.50
C ARG A 32 1.22 -3.38 -0.34
N ARG A 33 0.85 -4.10 -1.41
CA ARG A 33 1.79 -4.79 -2.29
C ARG A 33 2.56 -3.78 -3.13
N VAL A 34 1.85 -2.82 -3.71
CA VAL A 34 2.44 -1.75 -4.52
C VAL A 34 3.45 -0.94 -3.72
N ILE A 35 3.11 -0.53 -2.49
CA ILE A 35 4.01 0.22 -1.61
C ILE A 35 5.21 -0.64 -1.17
N SER A 36 5.01 -1.96 -1.03
CA SER A 36 6.09 -2.91 -0.72
C SER A 36 7.01 -3.20 -1.92
N GLY A 37 6.72 -2.64 -3.10
CA GLY A 37 7.47 -2.89 -4.33
C GLY A 37 7.15 -4.23 -4.99
N ILE A 38 6.06 -4.91 -4.58
CA ILE A 38 5.60 -6.16 -5.15
C ILE A 38 4.46 -5.85 -6.13
N ILE A 39 4.73 -5.97 -7.43
CA ILE A 39 3.73 -5.81 -8.51
C ILE A 39 3.20 -7.18 -8.92
#